data_AF-A0A0P7P6S0-F1
#
_entry.id   AF-A0A0P7P6S0-F1
#
_cell.length_a   1.000
_cell.length_b   1.000
_cell.length_c   1.000
_cell.angle_alpha   90.00
_cell.angle_beta   90.00
_cell.angle_gamma   90.00
#
_symmetry.space_group_name_H-M   'P 1'
#
loop_
_entity.id
_entity.type
_entity.pdbx_description
1 polymer ?
#
loop_
_entity_poly.entity_id
_entity_poly.type
_entity_poly.pdbx_seq_one_letter_code
_entity_poly.pdbx_strand_id
1 'polypeptide(L)'
;MKKVYTAIILIVLLCGGVLSANYIFLQRHMNEVLKEDPRNDGISVWVYYKWFVNSSEINYDLRSVSAENSSLDVSRVMLQFAEKVKDYDFSKVYLSYRGKDKFYLKGGYFKTLGQEYGIQNPVYTLRTIPENVYMLNGERAYSVWEGGLLGVMGKQMEDLSDFSKAWYLDDFIKSMSD
;
A
#
# COMPACT_ATOMS: atom_id res chain seq x y z
N MET A 1 -23.28 -0.56 -39.13
CA MET A 1 -23.61 -1.52 -38.04
C MET A 1 -22.48 -2.51 -37.78
N LYS A 2 -22.05 -3.37 -38.71
CA LYS A 2 -20.95 -4.35 -38.49
C LYS A 2 -19.65 -3.74 -37.92
N LYS A 3 -19.18 -2.61 -38.49
CA LYS A 3 -17.97 -1.90 -38.00
C LYS A 3 -18.12 -1.37 -36.56
N VAL A 4 -19.33 -0.97 -36.16
CA VAL A 4 -19.62 -0.48 -34.80
C VAL A 4 -19.57 -1.63 -33.80
N TYR A 5 -20.17 -2.77 -34.12
CA TYR A 5 -20.09 -3.97 -33.27
C TYR A 5 -18.65 -4.45 -33.10
N THR A 6 -17.87 -4.48 -34.18
CA THR A 6 -16.45 -4.85 -34.11
C THR A 6 -15.67 -3.89 -33.21
N ALA A 7 -15.90 -2.58 -33.31
CA ALA A 7 -15.24 -1.59 -32.44
C ALA A 7 -15.62 -1.80 -30.96
N ILE A 8 -16.90 -2.04 -30.66
CA ILE A 8 -17.37 -2.31 -29.29
C ILE A 8 -16.70 -3.57 -28.73
N ILE A 9 -16.64 -4.66 -29.51
CA ILE A 9 -16.00 -5.90 -29.09
C ILE A 9 -14.52 -5.68 -28.77
N LEU A 10 -13.80 -4.93 -29.62
CA LEU A 10 -12.39 -4.64 -29.38
C LEU A 10 -12.18 -3.81 -28.10
N ILE A 11 -13.04 -2.84 -27.83
CA ILE A 11 -12.98 -2.04 -26.59
C ILE A 11 -13.23 -2.94 -25.37
N VAL A 12 -14.24 -3.82 -25.43
CA VAL A 12 -14.55 -4.75 -24.33
C VAL A 12 -13.38 -5.70 -24.08
N LEU A 13 -12.77 -6.25 -25.14
CA LEU A 13 -11.60 -7.12 -25.02
C LEU A 13 -10.39 -6.37 -24.43
N LEU A 14 -10.17 -5.12 -24.84
CA LEU A 14 -9.09 -4.29 -24.31
C LEU A 14 -9.30 -4.01 -22.82
N CYS A 15 -10.48 -3.53 -22.43
CA CYS A 15 -10.82 -3.28 -21.03
C CYS A 15 -10.73 -4.56 -20.20
N GLY A 16 -11.25 -5.68 -20.72
CA GLY A 16 -11.16 -6.99 -20.08
C GLY A 16 -9.71 -7.41 -19.86
N GLY A 17 -8.85 -7.29 -20.87
CA GLY A 17 -7.43 -7.59 -20.77
C GLY A 17 -6.71 -6.76 -19.71
N VAL A 18 -6.98 -5.44 -19.67
CA VAL A 18 -6.41 -4.54 -18.65
C VAL A 18 -6.84 -4.94 -17.24
N LEU A 19 -8.14 -5.21 -17.04
CA LEU A 19 -8.66 -5.63 -15.73
C LEU A 19 -8.08 -7.00 -15.31
N SER A 20 -7.99 -7.96 -16.23
CA SER A 20 -7.38 -9.26 -15.97
C SER A 20 -5.91 -9.15 -15.61
N ALA A 21 -5.14 -8.29 -16.27
CA ALA A 21 -3.73 -8.07 -15.94
C ALA A 21 -3.57 -7.52 -14.51
N ASN A 22 -4.33 -6.49 -14.14
CA ASN A 22 -4.31 -5.94 -12.77
C ASN A 22 -4.68 -7.00 -11.73
N TYR A 23 -5.65 -7.86 -12.05
CA TYR A 23 -6.05 -8.94 -11.16
C TYR A 23 -4.93 -9.99 -11.00
N ILE A 24 -4.42 -10.54 -12.09
CA ILE A 24 -3.47 -11.66 -12.08
C ILE A 24 -2.15 -11.27 -11.43
N PHE A 25 -1.62 -10.09 -11.75
CA PHE A 25 -0.30 -9.66 -11.31
C PHE A 25 -0.28 -8.94 -9.97
N LEU A 26 -1.41 -8.37 -9.52
CA LEU A 26 -1.46 -7.59 -8.27
C LEU A 26 -2.57 -8.04 -7.33
N GLN A 27 -3.84 -7.87 -7.71
CA GLN A 27 -4.95 -8.07 -6.77
C GLN A 27 -5.05 -9.52 -6.25
N ARG A 28 -4.70 -10.51 -7.07
CA ARG A 28 -4.68 -11.91 -6.65
C ARG A 28 -3.74 -12.13 -5.46
N HIS A 29 -2.56 -11.53 -5.46
CA HIS A 29 -1.61 -11.61 -4.34
C HIS A 29 -2.16 -10.92 -3.09
N MET A 30 -2.84 -9.78 -3.24
CA MET A 30 -3.52 -9.14 -2.11
C MET A 30 -4.67 -10.00 -1.56
N ASN A 31 -5.45 -10.64 -2.44
CA ASN A 31 -6.53 -11.54 -2.01
C ASN A 31 -5.99 -12.75 -1.22
N GLU A 32 -4.83 -13.29 -1.62
CA GLU A 32 -4.13 -14.33 -0.85
C GLU A 32 -3.75 -13.81 0.54
N VAL A 33 -3.14 -12.62 0.65
CA VAL A 33 -2.79 -11.99 1.93
C VAL A 33 -4.02 -11.85 2.85
N LEU A 34 -5.11 -11.29 2.32
CA LEU A 34 -6.32 -11.05 3.12
C LEU A 34 -7.00 -12.35 3.56
N LYS A 35 -6.83 -13.45 2.82
CA LYS A 35 -7.48 -14.74 3.11
C LYS A 35 -6.64 -15.69 3.96
N GLU A 36 -5.32 -15.68 3.80
CA GLU A 36 -4.42 -16.67 4.42
C GLU A 36 -4.17 -16.40 5.91
N ASP A 37 -4.29 -15.16 6.37
CA ASP A 37 -4.06 -14.76 7.75
C ASP A 37 -5.35 -14.21 8.38
N PRO A 38 -6.03 -14.95 9.29
CA PRO A 38 -7.27 -14.50 9.93
C PRO A 38 -7.15 -13.17 10.68
N ARG A 39 -5.94 -12.75 11.06
CA ARG A 39 -5.71 -11.44 11.68
C ARG A 39 -5.96 -10.29 10.70
N ASN A 40 -6.08 -10.54 9.39
CA ASN A 40 -6.41 -9.54 8.37
C ASN A 40 -7.91 -9.27 8.25
N ASP A 41 -8.76 -10.03 8.94
CA ASP A 41 -10.19 -9.83 8.93
C ASP A 41 -10.55 -8.38 9.31
N GLY A 42 -11.46 -7.78 8.55
CA GLY A 42 -11.88 -6.38 8.70
C GLY A 42 -11.09 -5.37 7.86
N ILE A 43 -10.01 -5.79 7.18
CA ILE A 43 -9.23 -4.92 6.29
C ILE A 43 -9.57 -5.24 4.82
N SER A 44 -9.79 -4.21 4.01
CA SER A 44 -9.97 -4.33 2.56
C SER A 44 -8.97 -3.45 1.82
N VAL A 45 -8.27 -4.03 0.86
CA VAL A 45 -7.29 -3.32 0.03
C VAL A 45 -7.51 -3.68 -1.44
N TRP A 46 -7.48 -2.65 -2.28
CA TRP A 46 -7.46 -2.79 -3.72
C TRP A 46 -6.08 -2.37 -4.25
N VAL A 47 -5.38 -3.30 -4.90
CA VAL A 47 -4.09 -3.05 -5.53
C VAL A 47 -4.22 -3.13 -7.04
N TYR A 48 -3.74 -2.11 -7.73
CA TYR A 48 -3.78 -1.99 -9.18
C TYR A 48 -2.60 -1.16 -9.69
N TYR A 49 -2.22 -1.35 -10.95
CA TYR A 49 -1.25 -0.50 -11.62
C TYR A 49 -1.77 0.93 -11.72
N LYS A 50 -0.90 1.94 -11.63
CA LYS A 50 -1.33 3.34 -11.72
C LYS A 50 -2.10 3.56 -13.03
N TRP A 51 -3.28 4.15 -12.92
CA TRP A 51 -4.24 4.32 -14.04
C TRP A 51 -4.61 3.00 -14.76
N PHE A 52 -4.50 1.86 -14.07
CA PHE A 52 -4.70 0.49 -14.56
C PHE A 52 -3.71 0.01 -15.63
N VAL A 53 -2.78 0.83 -16.12
CA VAL A 53 -1.93 0.48 -17.27
C VAL A 53 -0.45 0.75 -17.07
N ASN A 54 -0.06 1.63 -16.13
CA ASN A 54 1.35 1.89 -15.87
C ASN A 54 1.94 0.79 -14.98
N SER A 55 2.65 -0.16 -15.58
CA SER A 55 3.23 -1.30 -14.86
C SER A 55 4.39 -0.96 -13.94
N SER A 56 4.96 0.26 -14.03
CA SER A 56 6.06 0.70 -13.18
C SER A 56 5.60 1.21 -11.82
N GLU A 57 4.33 1.62 -11.70
CA GLU A 57 3.79 2.22 -10.49
C GLU A 57 2.53 1.48 -10.05
N ILE A 58 2.37 1.24 -8.75
CA ILE A 58 1.16 0.61 -8.20
C ILE A 58 0.47 1.52 -7.20
N ASN A 59 -0.85 1.43 -7.15
CA ASN A 59 -1.68 1.97 -6.09
C ASN A 59 -2.01 0.86 -5.10
N TYR A 60 -1.54 1.00 -3.86
CA TYR A 60 -2.03 0.26 -2.71
C TYR A 60 -3.16 1.09 -2.09
N ASP A 61 -4.41 0.77 -2.40
CA ASP A 61 -5.58 1.53 -1.95
C ASP A 61 -6.30 0.83 -0.81
N LEU A 62 -6.08 1.31 0.41
CA LEU A 62 -6.80 0.87 1.60
C LEU A 62 -8.26 1.35 1.49
N ARG A 63 -9.20 0.42 1.37
CA ARG A 63 -10.62 0.72 1.13
C ARG A 63 -11.43 0.80 2.41
N SER A 64 -11.16 -0.11 3.35
CA SER A 64 -11.83 -0.15 4.65
C SER A 64 -10.96 -0.82 5.70
N VAL A 65 -11.22 -0.46 6.95
CA VAL A 65 -10.60 -1.00 8.16
C VAL A 65 -11.73 -1.14 9.19
N SER A 66 -11.79 -2.24 9.94
CA SER A 66 -12.76 -2.38 11.04
C SER A 66 -12.32 -1.57 12.26
N ALA A 67 -13.26 -1.19 13.12
CA ALA A 67 -12.96 -0.51 14.39
C ALA A 67 -12.05 -1.35 15.32
N GLU A 68 -12.09 -2.67 15.17
CA GLU A 68 -11.29 -3.62 15.96
C GLU A 68 -9.86 -3.77 15.44
N ASN A 69 -9.55 -3.29 14.23
CA ASN A 69 -8.20 -3.41 13.67
C ASN A 69 -7.32 -2.24 14.12
N SER A 70 -6.09 -2.56 14.53
CA SER A 70 -5.07 -1.57 14.86
C SER A 70 -4.31 -1.08 13.63
N SER A 71 -3.57 0.03 13.75
CA SER A 71 -2.63 0.46 12.70
C SER A 71 -1.50 -0.53 12.44
N LEU A 72 -1.19 -1.39 13.41
CA LEU A 72 -0.24 -2.49 13.23
C LEU A 72 -0.81 -3.57 12.30
N ASP A 73 -2.11 -3.83 12.35
CA ASP A 73 -2.77 -4.77 11.43
C ASP A 73 -2.75 -4.24 10.00
N VAL A 74 -3.03 -2.95 9.80
CA VAL A 74 -2.94 -2.30 8.49
C VAL A 74 -1.50 -2.38 7.95
N SER A 75 -0.51 -2.08 8.79
CA SER A 75 0.91 -2.16 8.42
C SER A 75 1.31 -3.61 8.06
N ARG A 76 0.82 -4.60 8.80
CA ARG A 76 1.07 -6.02 8.54
C ARG A 76 0.52 -6.45 7.19
N VAL A 77 -0.71 -6.09 6.83
CA VAL A 77 -1.29 -6.39 5.49
C VAL A 77 -0.41 -5.81 4.38
N MET A 78 0.07 -4.57 4.55
CA MET A 78 0.98 -3.94 3.58
C MET A 78 2.29 -4.71 3.43
N LEU A 79 2.90 -5.12 4.55
CA LEU A 79 4.17 -5.86 4.57
C LEU A 79 4.02 -7.28 4.00
N GLN A 80 2.93 -7.98 4.31
CA GLN A 80 2.60 -9.28 3.72
C GLN A 80 2.40 -9.18 2.20
N PHE A 81 1.76 -8.10 1.74
CA PHE A 81 1.65 -7.86 0.31
C PHE A 81 3.00 -7.56 -0.32
N ALA A 82 3.84 -6.75 0.32
CA ALA A 82 5.21 -6.50 -0.13
C ALA A 82 5.98 -7.82 -0.31
N GLU A 83 5.82 -8.77 0.61
CA GLU A 83 6.42 -10.12 0.51
C GLU A 83 5.94 -10.88 -0.72
N LYS A 84 4.63 -10.91 -1.00
CA LYS A 84 4.07 -11.61 -2.17
C LYS A 84 4.56 -11.05 -3.51
N VAL A 85 4.95 -9.78 -3.55
CA VAL A 85 5.42 -9.10 -4.78
C VAL A 85 6.90 -8.73 -4.73
N LYS A 86 7.70 -9.33 -3.83
CA LYS A 86 9.12 -8.99 -3.62
C LYS A 86 10.02 -9.21 -4.84
N ASP A 87 9.56 -9.99 -5.83
CA ASP A 87 10.29 -10.23 -7.07
C ASP A 87 9.96 -9.21 -8.18
N TYR A 88 8.98 -8.32 -7.95
CA TYR A 88 8.61 -7.28 -8.90
C TYR A 88 9.46 -6.01 -8.68
N ASP A 89 9.69 -5.27 -9.76
CA ASP A 89 10.41 -3.99 -9.73
C ASP A 89 9.45 -2.84 -10.04
N PHE A 90 9.05 -2.12 -9.00
CA PHE A 90 8.27 -0.90 -9.12
C PHE A 90 9.16 0.33 -8.93
N SER A 91 8.82 1.44 -9.59
CA SER A 91 9.42 2.74 -9.29
C SER A 91 8.75 3.39 -8.08
N LYS A 92 7.43 3.29 -7.96
CA LYS A 92 6.64 3.84 -6.84
C LYS A 92 5.50 2.92 -6.42
N VAL A 93 5.23 2.93 -5.12
CA VAL A 93 4.06 2.31 -4.49
C VAL A 93 3.27 3.42 -3.80
N TYR A 94 2.18 3.88 -4.41
CA TYR A 94 1.30 4.88 -3.83
C TYR A 94 0.49 4.26 -2.69
N LEU A 95 0.47 4.93 -1.55
CA LEU A 95 -0.35 4.59 -0.40
C LEU A 95 -1.58 5.48 -0.45
N SER A 96 -2.74 4.85 -0.69
CA SER A 96 -4.02 5.53 -0.83
C SER A 96 -4.99 5.10 0.25
N TYR A 97 -5.97 5.96 0.50
CA TYR A 97 -7.14 5.63 1.29
C TYR A 97 -8.40 6.03 0.52
N ARG A 98 -9.31 5.07 0.31
CA ARG A 98 -10.58 5.23 -0.40
C ARG A 98 -10.42 5.94 -1.76
N GLY A 99 -9.36 5.62 -2.49
CA GLY A 99 -9.09 6.13 -3.84
C GLY A 99 -8.35 7.46 -3.89
N LYS A 100 -7.95 8.02 -2.75
CA LYS A 100 -7.13 9.23 -2.67
C LYS A 100 -5.69 8.88 -2.32
N ASP A 101 -4.76 9.23 -3.21
CA ASP A 101 -3.32 9.12 -2.92
C ASP A 101 -2.97 10.03 -1.74
N LYS A 102 -2.18 9.50 -0.80
CA LYS A 102 -1.71 10.22 0.39
C LYS A 102 -0.21 10.40 0.35
N PHE A 103 0.47 9.28 0.10
CA PHE A 103 1.93 9.19 0.08
C PHE A 103 2.37 8.21 -1.00
N TYR A 104 3.69 8.08 -1.17
CA TYR A 104 4.26 6.92 -1.84
C TYR A 104 5.53 6.43 -1.15
N LEU A 105 5.84 5.15 -1.34
CA LEU A 105 7.15 4.55 -1.07
C LEU A 105 7.90 4.40 -2.39
N LYS A 106 9.22 4.57 -2.37
CA LYS A 106 10.06 4.15 -3.51
C LYS A 106 9.95 2.64 -3.67
N GLY A 107 9.74 2.14 -4.88
CA GLY A 107 9.51 0.71 -5.09
C GLY A 107 10.71 -0.16 -4.73
N GLY A 108 11.94 0.35 -4.85
CA GLY A 108 13.13 -0.33 -4.33
C GLY A 108 13.09 -0.57 -2.82
N TYR A 109 12.62 0.40 -2.04
CA TYR A 109 12.43 0.22 -0.60
C TYR A 109 11.28 -0.75 -0.29
N PHE A 110 10.17 -0.67 -1.05
CA PHE A 110 9.05 -1.61 -0.90
C PHE A 110 9.46 -3.06 -1.18
N LYS A 111 10.34 -3.26 -2.17
CA LYS A 111 10.97 -4.55 -2.45
C LYS A 111 11.81 -5.04 -1.27
N THR A 112 12.63 -4.17 -0.67
CA THR A 112 13.38 -4.49 0.55
C THR A 112 12.45 -4.94 1.68
N LEU A 113 11.34 -4.23 1.93
CA LEU A 113 10.35 -4.62 2.93
C LEU A 113 9.82 -6.05 2.69
N GLY A 114 9.53 -6.40 1.43
CA GLY A 114 9.06 -7.74 1.07
C GLY A 114 10.12 -8.83 1.21
N GLN A 115 11.38 -8.52 0.91
CA GLN A 115 12.50 -9.46 1.05
C GLN A 115 12.87 -9.71 2.52
N GLU A 116 12.74 -8.68 3.37
CA GLU A 116 13.05 -8.73 4.79
C GLU A 116 11.91 -9.26 5.66
N TYR A 117 10.70 -9.39 5.11
CA TYR A 117 9.54 -9.88 5.84
C TYR A 117 9.79 -11.29 6.42
N GLY A 118 9.58 -11.45 7.73
CA GLY A 118 9.84 -12.69 8.46
C GLY A 118 11.30 -12.95 8.83
N ILE A 119 12.24 -12.14 8.34
CA ILE A 119 13.68 -12.24 8.66
C ILE A 119 14.10 -11.07 9.57
N GLN A 120 13.70 -9.85 9.22
CA GLN A 120 14.00 -8.64 9.95
C GLN A 120 13.11 -8.51 11.20
N ASN A 121 13.62 -7.84 12.23
CA ASN A 121 12.85 -7.53 13.42
C ASN A 121 11.64 -6.63 13.06
N PRO A 122 10.38 -7.06 13.31
CA PRO A 122 9.20 -6.30 12.92
C PRO A 122 9.11 -4.91 13.55
N VAL A 123 9.59 -4.74 14.79
CA VAL A 123 9.61 -3.44 15.48
C VAL A 123 10.59 -2.49 14.80
N TYR A 124 11.75 -3.01 14.37
CA TYR A 124 12.71 -2.23 13.58
C TYR A 124 12.12 -1.78 12.24
N THR A 125 11.51 -2.71 11.50
CA THR A 125 10.88 -2.40 10.22
C THR A 125 9.82 -1.32 10.39
N LEU A 126 8.88 -1.51 11.31
CA LEU A 126 7.78 -0.56 11.51
C LEU A 126 8.26 0.83 11.91
N ARG A 127 9.19 0.96 12.87
CA ARG A 127 9.67 2.27 13.32
C ARG A 127 10.45 3.03 12.24
N THR A 128 10.99 2.34 11.23
CA THR A 128 11.83 2.96 10.18
C THR A 128 11.10 3.19 8.85
N ILE A 129 9.87 2.68 8.69
CA ILE A 129 9.04 2.94 7.50
C ILE A 129 8.84 4.44 7.25
N PRO A 130 8.45 5.28 8.25
CA PRO A 130 8.14 6.69 8.03
C PRO A 130 9.27 7.46 7.35
N GLU A 131 10.53 7.15 7.69
CA GLU A 131 11.71 7.78 7.10
C GLU A 131 11.81 7.59 5.58
N ASN A 132 11.13 6.58 5.03
CA ASN A 132 11.09 6.24 3.60
C ASN A 132 9.76 6.57 2.92
N VAL A 133 8.84 7.25 3.62
CA VAL A 133 7.58 7.75 3.09
C VAL A 133 7.80 9.11 2.42
N TYR A 134 7.22 9.28 1.22
CA TYR A 134 7.30 10.51 0.45
C TYR A 134 5.92 11.13 0.26
N MET A 135 5.87 12.45 0.32
CA MET A 135 4.75 13.27 -0.11
C MET A 135 4.57 13.16 -1.64
N LEU A 136 3.38 13.45 -2.16
CA LEU A 136 3.12 13.36 -3.61
C LEU A 136 3.93 14.37 -4.45
N ASN A 137 4.44 15.44 -3.83
CA ASN A 137 5.36 16.40 -4.45
C ASN A 137 6.81 15.88 -4.57
N GLY A 138 7.12 14.72 -3.98
CA GLY A 138 8.43 14.08 -4.02
C GLY A 138 9.35 14.36 -2.84
N GLU A 139 8.93 15.19 -1.88
CA GLU A 139 9.66 15.44 -0.64
C GLU A 139 9.48 14.27 0.34
N ARG A 140 10.44 14.05 1.26
CA ARG A 140 10.24 13.10 2.35
C ARG A 140 9.15 13.63 3.28
N ALA A 141 8.22 12.76 3.68
CA ALA A 141 7.16 13.10 4.61
C ALA A 141 7.69 13.22 6.05
N TYR A 142 8.74 12.46 6.39
CA TYR A 142 9.35 12.42 7.71
C TYR A 142 10.87 12.56 7.63
N SER A 143 11.46 13.06 8.72
CA SER A 143 12.91 13.23 8.83
C SER A 143 13.60 11.91 9.19
N VAL A 144 14.91 11.83 8.95
CA VAL A 144 15.75 10.76 9.50
C VAL A 144 16.33 11.27 10.81
N TRP A 145 16.23 10.47 11.87
CA TRP A 145 16.67 10.89 13.19
C TRP A 145 18.08 10.38 13.51
N GLU A 146 18.92 11.29 14.01
CA GLU A 146 20.27 10.99 14.47
C GLU A 146 20.41 11.28 15.98
N GLY A 147 21.32 10.58 16.65
CA GLY A 147 21.60 10.77 18.08
C GLY A 147 21.56 9.47 18.89
N GLY A 148 21.25 9.59 20.19
CA GLY A 148 21.18 8.45 21.10
C GLY A 148 20.01 7.51 20.77
N LEU A 149 20.25 6.19 20.87
CA LEU A 149 19.30 5.14 20.45
C LEU A 149 17.88 5.34 21.01
N LEU A 150 17.75 5.66 22.30
CA LEU A 150 16.44 5.86 22.93
C LEU A 150 15.70 7.08 22.36
N GLY A 151 16.41 8.18 22.10
CA GLY A 151 15.83 9.39 21.52
C GLY A 151 15.38 9.16 20.08
N VAL A 152 16.24 8.53 19.27
CA VAL A 152 15.93 8.15 17.87
C VAL A 152 14.71 7.24 17.82
N MET A 153 14.66 6.20 18.65
CA MET A 153 13.52 5.29 18.71
C MET A 153 12.24 6.01 19.12
N GLY A 154 12.30 6.93 20.10
CA GLY A 154 11.15 7.72 20.50
C GLY A 154 10.56 8.51 19.34
N LYS A 155 11.41 9.23 18.58
CA LYS A 155 10.97 10.02 17.43
C LYS A 155 10.42 9.19 16.27
N GLN A 156 11.03 8.05 15.99
CA GLN A 156 10.53 7.13 14.98
C GLN A 156 9.15 6.55 15.33
N MET A 157 8.88 6.31 16.61
CA MET A 157 7.56 5.86 17.05
C MET A 157 6.51 6.98 16.98
N GLU A 158 6.89 8.23 17.28
CA GLU A 158 6.05 9.41 17.02
C GLU A 158 5.68 9.49 15.53
N ASP A 159 6.69 9.42 14.64
CA ASP A 159 6.48 9.47 13.19
C ASP A 159 5.61 8.31 12.68
N LEU A 160 5.77 7.10 13.22
CA LEU A 160 4.94 5.94 12.85
C LEU A 160 3.46 6.16 13.24
N SER A 161 3.21 6.74 14.41
CA SER A 161 1.86 7.09 14.84
C SER A 161 1.25 8.15 13.93
N ASP A 162 2.01 9.21 13.63
CA ASP A 162 1.53 10.31 12.80
C ASP A 162 1.35 9.90 11.32
N PHE A 163 2.20 9.00 10.82
CA PHE A 163 2.02 8.36 9.51
C PHE A 163 0.69 7.61 9.41
N SER A 164 0.35 6.82 10.43
CA SER A 164 -0.91 6.06 10.45
C SER A 164 -2.13 7.00 10.45
N LYS A 165 -2.07 8.08 11.23
CA LYS A 165 -3.09 9.17 11.25
C LYS A 165 -3.27 9.79 9.87
N ALA A 166 -2.19 10.29 9.29
CA ALA A 166 -2.22 11.03 8.04
C ALA A 166 -2.59 10.15 6.82
N TRP A 167 -2.21 8.87 6.86
CA TRP A 167 -2.53 7.95 5.77
C TRP A 167 -4.02 7.61 5.74
N TYR A 168 -4.61 7.19 6.85
CA TYR A 168 -6.01 6.73 6.83
C TYR A 168 -6.80 7.00 8.11
N LEU A 169 -6.17 7.02 9.28
CA LEU A 169 -6.89 6.94 10.56
C LEU A 169 -7.70 8.23 10.84
N ASP A 170 -7.20 9.40 10.47
CA ASP A 170 -7.95 10.66 10.64
C ASP A 170 -9.23 10.69 9.77
N ASP A 171 -9.13 10.26 8.51
CA ASP A 171 -10.27 10.17 7.60
C ASP A 171 -11.27 9.08 8.05
N PHE A 172 -10.76 7.98 8.60
CA PHE A 172 -11.56 6.90 9.17
C PHE A 172 -12.38 7.38 10.35
N ILE A 173 -11.74 8.01 11.35
CA ILE A 173 -12.39 8.55 12.55
C ILE A 173 -13.45 9.59 12.16
N LYS A 174 -13.10 10.50 11.23
CA LYS A 174 -14.05 11.49 10.73
C LYS A 174 -15.29 10.83 10.11
N SER A 175 -15.12 9.74 9.35
CA SER A 175 -16.24 9.03 8.75
C SER A 175 -17.11 8.23 9.73
N MET A 176 -16.70 8.10 11.00
CA MET A 176 -17.51 7.51 12.06
C MET A 176 -18.34 8.55 12.84
N SER A 177 -17.96 9.83 12.75
CA SER A 177 -18.67 10.93 13.41
C SER A 177 -19.75 11.58 12.56
N ASP A 178 -19.78 11.26 11.26
CA ASP A 178 -20.79 11.69 10.27
C ASP A 178 -21.93 10.67 10.16
#